data_AF-A0A0X8V232-F1
#
_entry.id   AF-A0A0X8V232-F1
#
_cell.length_a   1.000
_cell.length_b   1.000
_cell.length_c   1.000
_cell.angle_alpha   90.00
_cell.angle_beta   90.00
_cell.angle_gamma   90.00
#
_symmetry.space_group_name_H-M   'P 1'
#
loop_
_entity.id
_entity.type
_entity.pdbx_description
1 polymer ?
#
loop_
_entity_poly.entity_id
_entity_poly.type
_entity_poly.pdbx_seq_one_letter_code
_entity_poly.pdbx_strand_id
1 'polypeptide(L)'
;MEGKMKITFIAIAIVATVAVAGVGVSVFMNNDGGSAERPTYNADVNVKIDDEYKSFSGTGKTVKEILESALGDDVKVGANGNVSSYKEQKNDSDHSWVVFRYQTPKGWVNATDDNLAEGATLALEFSEKIVEGGKTTYKVPTLEVKKTVWFFIQIPALDDIKECVESGSFKVREDSNGNPLKSVEDCYNELKAWTVNAGLNNNDLRNGFWIKGTGSYMNEALANGLYDTFFSGETMTVEDDGVTIDYCINGDVMHSSLKKSDLYGWFVDFLGWGDTQLNNGDWTYWSQYTYNPNAKTLDDARQWEYDQWALGFYDMDLYKYVALVLQTTPQKDGGDFDVDVPIPTPSAIPEELKA
;
A
#
# COMPACT_ATOMS: atom_id res chain seq x y z
N MET A 1 -3.56 43.65 -23.25
CA MET A 1 -2.56 44.08 -22.25
C MET A 1 -3.14 43.84 -20.87
N GLU A 2 -2.33 43.23 -20.00
CA GLU A 2 -2.44 43.08 -18.54
C GLU A 2 -3.78 43.40 -17.82
N GLY A 3 -4.34 42.38 -17.17
CA GLY A 3 -5.32 42.52 -16.08
C GLY A 3 -4.92 41.60 -14.92
N LYS A 4 -4.52 42.16 -13.77
CA LYS A 4 -3.96 41.40 -12.65
C LYS A 4 -5.04 40.70 -11.82
N MET A 5 -4.86 39.39 -11.63
CA MET A 5 -5.02 38.60 -10.40
C MET A 5 -5.91 39.15 -9.27
N LYS A 6 -6.89 38.35 -8.83
CA LYS A 6 -7.24 38.18 -7.40
C LYS A 6 -7.90 36.81 -7.14
N ILE A 7 -7.24 35.98 -6.34
CA ILE A 7 -7.73 34.72 -5.76
C ILE A 7 -8.67 35.04 -4.59
N THR A 8 -9.70 34.21 -4.33
CA THR A 8 -10.35 33.86 -3.02
C THR A 8 -11.62 33.03 -3.34
N PHE A 9 -11.64 31.71 -3.11
CA PHE A 9 -12.04 30.98 -1.86
C PHE A 9 -13.52 31.24 -1.47
N ILE A 10 -14.32 30.30 -0.95
CA ILE A 10 -14.16 28.97 -0.29
C ILE A 10 -15.35 28.05 -0.74
N ALA A 11 -15.55 26.75 -0.46
CA ALA A 11 -14.92 25.76 0.44
C ALA A 11 -15.20 24.29 0.02
N ILE A 12 -14.33 23.36 0.47
CA ILE A 12 -14.69 22.05 1.06
C ILE A 12 -13.98 22.03 2.42
N ALA A 13 -14.68 21.63 3.49
CA ALA A 13 -14.16 21.72 4.85
C ALA A 13 -13.42 20.43 5.25
N ILE A 14 -12.08 20.46 5.21
CA ILE A 14 -11.24 19.50 5.93
C ILE A 14 -10.41 20.28 6.95
N VAL A 15 -10.76 20.12 8.22
CA VAL A 15 -10.03 20.70 9.37
C VAL A 15 -9.15 19.61 9.97
N ALA A 16 -7.86 19.65 9.66
CA ALA A 16 -6.82 19.09 10.52
C ALA A 16 -5.47 19.74 10.20
N THR A 17 -5.03 20.66 11.05
CA THR A 17 -3.65 21.17 11.02
C THR A 17 -2.76 20.21 11.80
N VAL A 18 -1.88 19.47 11.13
CA VAL A 18 -0.78 18.76 11.79
C VAL A 18 0.52 19.12 11.09
N ALA A 19 1.47 19.66 11.85
CA ALA A 19 2.81 19.95 11.36
C ALA A 19 3.56 18.65 11.04
N VAL A 20 4.43 18.68 10.03
CA VAL A 20 5.39 17.59 9.74
C VAL A 20 6.51 17.58 10.80
N ALA A 21 6.13 17.29 12.04
CA ALA A 21 6.98 16.60 12.98
C ALA A 21 6.92 15.10 12.66
N GLY A 22 7.95 14.35 13.04
CA GLY A 22 7.98 12.89 12.85
C GLY A 22 6.97 12.16 13.73
N VAL A 23 5.70 12.19 13.34
CA VAL A 23 4.67 11.32 13.90
C VAL A 23 4.88 9.96 13.25
N GLY A 24 5.55 9.06 13.97
CA GLY A 24 5.34 7.64 13.72
C GLY A 24 3.84 7.40 13.88
N VAL A 25 3.21 6.78 12.89
CA VAL A 25 1.90 6.14 13.11
C VAL A 25 2.19 4.96 14.02
N SER A 26 2.25 5.24 15.33
CA SER A 26 1.93 4.24 16.31
C SER A 26 0.49 3.85 16.00
N VAL A 27 0.32 2.69 15.36
CA VAL A 27 -0.93 1.95 15.49
C VAL A 27 -1.23 1.96 16.98
N PHE A 28 -2.39 2.52 17.37
CA PHE A 28 -2.84 2.43 18.74
C PHE A 28 -3.12 0.96 19.00
N MET A 29 -2.09 0.22 19.41
CA MET A 29 -2.23 -1.05 20.07
C MET A 29 -3.24 -0.82 21.18
N ASN A 30 -4.43 -1.37 21.05
CA ASN A 30 -5.46 -1.29 22.08
C ASN A 30 -4.92 -2.09 23.26
N ASN A 31 -4.25 -1.36 24.15
CA ASN A 31 -3.42 -1.90 25.21
C ASN A 31 -4.32 -2.25 26.39
N ASP A 32 -5.10 -3.32 26.22
CA ASP A 32 -5.78 -4.00 27.33
C ASP A 32 -4.72 -4.29 28.39
N GLY A 33 -4.88 -3.68 29.56
CA GLY A 33 -3.80 -3.32 30.49
C GLY A 33 -3.11 -4.47 31.26
N GLY A 34 -2.67 -5.51 30.56
CA GLY A 34 -1.62 -6.43 30.99
C GLY A 34 -0.38 -6.24 30.13
N SER A 35 0.81 -6.51 30.69
CA SER A 35 2.05 -6.50 29.91
C SER A 35 2.07 -7.69 28.94
N ALA A 36 1.45 -7.52 27.77
CA ALA A 36 1.51 -8.49 26.69
C ALA A 36 2.99 -8.73 26.32
N GLU A 37 3.40 -9.99 26.35
CA GLU A 37 4.75 -10.38 25.98
C GLU A 37 4.95 -10.07 24.49
N ARG A 38 6.03 -9.35 24.13
CA ARG A 38 6.34 -9.06 22.72
C ARG A 38 6.39 -10.39 21.93
N PRO A 39 5.69 -10.51 20.79
CA PRO A 39 5.73 -11.72 19.99
C PRO A 39 7.14 -11.91 19.41
N THR A 40 7.47 -13.15 19.09
CA THR A 40 8.69 -13.46 18.34
C THR A 40 8.42 -13.22 16.86
N TYR A 41 9.25 -12.41 16.22
CA TYR A 41 9.18 -12.12 14.79
C TYR A 41 10.25 -12.89 14.02
N ASN A 42 9.95 -13.29 12.79
CA ASN A 42 10.93 -13.71 11.79
C ASN A 42 11.21 -12.55 10.82
N ALA A 43 12.46 -12.40 10.39
CA ALA A 43 12.88 -11.30 9.52
C ALA A 43 14.01 -11.72 8.56
N ASP A 44 14.00 -11.14 7.37
CA ASP A 44 15.09 -11.26 6.40
C ASP A 44 16.17 -10.22 6.72
N VAL A 45 17.35 -10.68 7.11
CA VAL A 45 18.49 -9.84 7.49
C VAL A 45 19.47 -9.78 6.33
N ASN A 46 19.62 -8.61 5.71
CA ASN A 46 20.52 -8.40 4.58
C ASN A 46 21.74 -7.60 5.04
N VAL A 47 22.94 -8.17 4.95
CA VAL A 47 24.18 -7.47 5.33
C VAL A 47 24.93 -7.05 4.09
N LYS A 48 25.30 -5.76 3.99
CA LYS A 48 26.12 -5.27 2.88
C LYS A 48 27.61 -5.57 3.13
N ILE A 49 28.23 -6.26 2.20
CA ILE A 49 29.63 -6.74 2.25
C ILE A 49 30.22 -6.58 0.84
N ASP A 50 31.32 -5.84 0.72
CA ASP A 50 32.02 -5.62 -0.56
C ASP A 50 31.08 -5.09 -1.68
N ASP A 51 30.21 -4.16 -1.31
CA ASP A 51 29.10 -3.58 -2.09
C ASP A 51 27.94 -4.52 -2.51
N GLU A 52 28.00 -5.82 -2.17
CA GLU A 52 26.91 -6.79 -2.38
C GLU A 52 26.10 -7.03 -1.10
N TYR A 53 24.81 -7.38 -1.23
CA TYR A 53 23.99 -7.81 -0.09
C TYR A 53 24.04 -9.33 0.07
N LYS A 54 24.22 -9.80 1.31
CA LYS A 54 24.08 -11.23 1.68
C LYS A 54 22.90 -11.38 2.62
N SER A 55 21.94 -12.22 2.23
CA SER A 55 20.70 -12.47 2.96
C SER A 55 20.85 -13.61 3.96
N PHE A 56 20.27 -13.42 5.14
CA PHE A 56 20.17 -14.36 6.25
C PHE A 56 18.74 -14.30 6.79
N SER A 57 18.32 -15.30 7.57
CA SER A 57 17.04 -15.26 8.29
C SER A 57 17.31 -15.18 9.80
N GLY A 58 16.65 -14.24 10.47
CA GLY A 58 16.73 -14.06 11.92
C GLY A 58 15.37 -14.23 12.59
N THR A 59 15.37 -14.62 13.86
CA THR A 59 14.15 -14.72 14.67
C THR A 59 14.38 -14.13 16.07
N GLY A 60 13.39 -13.43 16.62
CA GLY A 60 13.52 -12.77 17.93
C GLY A 60 12.43 -11.76 18.26
N LYS A 61 12.40 -11.29 19.51
CA LYS A 61 11.46 -10.27 20.03
C LYS A 61 12.01 -8.85 19.98
N THR A 62 13.28 -8.71 19.61
CA THR A 62 14.03 -7.44 19.53
C THR A 62 14.93 -7.44 18.30
N VAL A 63 15.33 -6.25 17.82
CA VAL A 63 16.28 -6.11 16.70
C VAL A 63 17.59 -6.83 17.03
N LYS A 64 17.99 -6.78 18.31
CA LYS A 64 19.16 -7.48 18.83
C LYS A 64 19.04 -9.00 18.66
N GLU A 65 17.96 -9.61 19.15
CA GLU A 65 17.76 -11.07 19.08
C GLU A 65 17.72 -11.56 17.64
N ILE A 66 17.03 -10.85 16.74
CA ILE A 66 16.98 -11.15 15.31
C ILE A 66 18.38 -11.17 14.68
N LEU A 67 19.20 -10.15 14.96
CA LEU A 67 20.56 -10.07 14.43
C LEU A 67 21.50 -11.12 15.02
N GLU A 68 21.46 -11.34 16.34
CA GLU A 68 22.27 -12.38 17.00
C GLU A 68 21.84 -13.78 16.54
N SER A 69 20.56 -14.01 16.24
CA SER A 69 20.06 -15.25 15.63
C SER A 69 20.51 -15.43 14.17
N ALA A 70 20.55 -14.36 13.38
CA ALA A 70 20.90 -14.42 11.96
C ALA A 70 22.42 -14.51 11.70
N LEU A 71 23.21 -13.81 12.52
CA LEU A 71 24.64 -13.55 12.28
C LEU A 71 25.55 -14.16 13.36
N GLY A 72 24.99 -14.64 14.47
CA GLY A 72 25.74 -15.26 15.56
C GLY A 72 26.83 -14.34 16.12
N ASP A 73 28.02 -14.90 16.31
CA ASP A 73 29.16 -14.18 16.89
C ASP A 73 29.73 -13.07 15.99
N ASP A 74 29.42 -13.04 14.69
CA ASP A 74 29.93 -12.00 13.79
C ASP A 74 29.37 -10.60 14.15
N VAL A 75 28.18 -10.49 14.73
CA VAL A 75 27.59 -9.19 15.10
C VAL A 75 27.78 -8.90 16.59
N LYS A 76 28.05 -7.63 16.95
CA LYS A 76 28.12 -7.18 18.35
C LYS A 76 27.13 -6.04 18.58
N VAL A 77 25.93 -6.42 19.06
CA VAL A 77 24.80 -5.51 19.31
C VAL A 77 24.77 -5.06 20.78
N GLY A 78 24.77 -3.74 20.99
CA GLY A 78 24.59 -3.10 22.30
C GLY A 78 23.13 -3.00 22.72
N ALA A 79 22.87 -2.19 23.74
CA ALA A 79 21.49 -1.87 24.14
C ALA A 79 20.77 -1.07 23.04
N ASN A 80 19.45 -1.25 22.95
CA ASN A 80 18.56 -0.55 22.02
C ASN A 80 18.92 -0.75 20.53
N GLY A 81 19.42 -1.94 20.15
CA GLY A 81 19.70 -2.29 18.74
C GLY A 81 20.95 -1.65 18.11
N ASN A 82 21.71 -0.84 18.86
CA ASN A 82 22.91 -0.18 18.33
C ASN A 82 24.02 -1.20 18.02
N VAL A 83 24.45 -1.30 16.76
CA VAL A 83 25.53 -2.22 16.36
C VAL A 83 26.89 -1.55 16.54
N SER A 84 27.80 -2.23 17.22
CA SER A 84 29.16 -1.74 17.52
C SER A 84 30.22 -2.26 16.55
N SER A 85 30.00 -3.48 16.03
CA SER A 85 30.78 -4.07 14.94
C SER A 85 30.00 -5.19 14.24
N TYR A 86 30.37 -5.43 12.99
CA TYR A 86 30.13 -6.68 12.28
C TYR A 86 31.48 -7.24 11.80
N LYS A 87 31.73 -8.52 12.08
CA LYS A 87 33.05 -9.16 12.05
C LYS A 87 34.07 -8.30 12.80
N GLU A 88 35.24 -8.08 12.21
CA GLU A 88 36.31 -7.25 12.79
C GLU A 88 36.09 -5.74 12.57
N GLN A 89 35.15 -5.34 11.70
CA GLN A 89 34.92 -3.95 11.32
C GLN A 89 34.08 -3.21 12.37
N LYS A 90 34.67 -2.16 12.95
CA LYS A 90 34.05 -1.31 13.98
C LYS A 90 33.64 0.04 13.41
N ASN A 91 32.71 0.70 14.09
CA ASN A 91 32.33 2.09 13.82
C ASN A 91 33.57 3.02 13.93
N ASP A 92 33.69 3.99 13.03
CA ASP A 92 34.79 4.98 13.01
C ASP A 92 34.25 6.41 13.21
N SER A 93 34.97 7.45 12.76
CA SER A 93 34.47 8.85 12.84
C SER A 93 33.32 9.10 11.88
N ASP A 94 33.38 8.52 10.68
CA ASP A 94 32.60 8.91 9.51
C ASP A 94 31.49 7.90 9.19
N HIS A 95 31.59 6.67 9.71
CA HIS A 95 30.66 5.57 9.48
C HIS A 95 30.20 4.90 10.78
N SER A 96 29.02 4.29 10.73
CA SER A 96 28.47 3.41 11.78
C SER A 96 27.81 2.19 11.15
N TRP A 97 27.89 1.05 11.83
CA TRP A 97 26.94 -0.05 11.59
C TRP A 97 25.54 0.37 12.05
N VAL A 98 24.61 0.43 11.10
CA VAL A 98 23.22 0.82 11.32
C VAL A 98 22.31 -0.28 10.79
N VAL A 99 21.24 -0.55 11.56
CA VAL A 99 20.17 -1.46 11.17
C VAL A 99 19.01 -0.63 10.65
N PHE A 100 18.64 -0.87 9.41
CA PHE A 100 17.45 -0.29 8.80
C PHE A 100 16.37 -1.36 8.68
N ARG A 101 15.11 -0.93 8.77
CA ARG A 101 13.94 -1.71 8.37
C ARG A 101 13.36 -1.06 7.11
N TYR A 102 12.95 -1.88 6.14
CA TYR A 102 12.12 -1.40 5.05
C TYR A 102 10.67 -1.30 5.55
N GLN A 103 10.09 -0.10 5.50
CA GLN A 103 8.74 0.20 5.95
C GLN A 103 8.03 1.06 4.91
N THR A 104 6.94 0.58 4.35
CA THR A 104 6.18 1.36 3.36
C THR A 104 5.22 2.36 4.02
N PRO A 105 4.93 3.50 3.37
CA PRO A 105 5.55 4.04 2.15
C PRO A 105 6.92 4.71 2.37
N LYS A 106 7.45 4.69 3.59
CA LYS A 106 8.63 5.49 3.99
C LYS A 106 9.96 4.99 3.41
N GLY A 107 10.00 3.77 2.88
CA GLY A 107 11.22 3.10 2.45
C GLY A 107 12.08 2.71 3.65
N TRP A 108 13.39 2.96 3.56
CA TRP A 108 14.33 2.59 4.62
C TRP A 108 14.28 3.56 5.81
N VAL A 109 13.90 3.04 6.98
CA VAL A 109 13.90 3.72 8.28
C VAL A 109 14.87 3.02 9.24
N ASN A 110 15.34 3.69 10.29
CA ASN A 110 16.09 3.00 11.34
C ASN A 110 15.21 1.91 12.00
N ALA A 111 15.73 0.70 12.15
CA ALA A 111 15.04 -0.36 12.87
C ALA A 111 15.03 -0.08 14.38
N THR A 112 13.89 -0.28 15.03
CA THR A 112 13.73 -0.24 16.48
C THR A 112 12.85 -1.41 16.89
N ASP A 113 12.92 -1.86 18.14
CA ASP A 113 12.06 -2.96 18.61
C ASP A 113 10.55 -2.62 18.48
N ASP A 114 10.21 -1.33 18.49
CA ASP A 114 8.83 -0.84 18.41
C ASP A 114 8.30 -0.73 16.97
N ASN A 115 9.16 -0.90 15.95
CA ASN A 115 8.75 -0.92 14.54
C ASN A 115 8.98 -2.26 13.84
N LEU A 116 9.28 -3.34 14.57
CA LEU A 116 9.38 -4.69 14.04
C LEU A 116 8.00 -5.25 13.63
N ALA A 117 8.02 -6.10 12.60
CA ALA A 117 6.85 -6.78 12.03
C ALA A 117 7.25 -8.19 11.54
N GLU A 118 6.27 -9.09 11.42
CA GLU A 118 6.51 -10.46 10.94
C GLU A 118 6.83 -10.46 9.44
N GLY A 119 7.96 -11.06 9.06
CA GLY A 119 8.49 -11.00 7.69
C GLY A 119 9.14 -9.67 7.32
N ALA A 120 9.53 -8.85 8.32
CA ALA A 120 10.22 -7.59 8.07
C ALA A 120 11.54 -7.80 7.30
N THR A 121 11.84 -6.89 6.37
CA THR A 121 13.16 -6.87 5.72
C THR A 121 14.06 -5.87 6.44
N LEU A 122 15.13 -6.38 7.02
CA LEU A 122 16.18 -5.60 7.66
C LEU A 122 17.41 -5.51 6.76
N ALA A 123 18.11 -4.37 6.83
CA ALA A 123 19.42 -4.18 6.22
C ALA A 123 20.42 -3.71 7.27
N LEU A 124 21.55 -4.39 7.38
CA LEU A 124 22.69 -4.02 8.23
C LEU A 124 23.82 -3.48 7.34
N GLU A 125 24.13 -2.19 7.51
CA GLU A 125 25.13 -1.50 6.69
C GLU A 125 26.12 -0.69 7.51
N PHE A 126 27.34 -0.60 7.00
CA PHE A 126 28.36 0.34 7.45
C PHE A 126 28.12 1.72 6.81
N SER A 127 27.05 2.39 7.23
CA SER A 127 26.55 3.62 6.62
C SER A 127 27.39 4.84 6.98
N GLU A 128 27.65 5.65 5.97
CA GLU A 128 28.16 7.03 6.08
C GLU A 128 27.24 7.87 6.98
N LYS A 129 27.84 8.63 7.89
CA LYS A 129 27.18 9.60 8.78
C LYS A 129 27.05 10.93 8.08
N ILE A 130 25.82 11.42 8.02
CA ILE A 130 25.50 12.74 7.49
C ILE A 130 25.13 13.62 8.69
N VAL A 131 25.83 14.74 8.90
CA VAL A 131 25.60 15.63 10.04
C VAL A 131 25.13 16.99 9.54
N GLU A 132 23.83 17.24 9.66
CA GLU A 132 23.18 18.48 9.22
C GLU A 132 22.40 19.11 10.37
N GLY A 133 22.58 20.41 10.60
CA GLY A 133 21.87 21.15 11.66
C GLY A 133 22.09 20.61 13.09
N GLY A 134 23.16 19.84 13.32
CA GLY A 134 23.42 19.16 14.60
C GLY A 134 22.69 17.81 14.78
N LYS A 135 21.98 17.33 13.75
CA LYS A 135 21.37 16.00 13.71
C LYS A 135 22.24 15.06 12.87
N THR A 136 22.54 13.87 13.41
CA THR A 136 23.14 12.78 12.64
C THR A 136 22.04 11.96 11.96
N THR A 137 22.11 11.85 10.65
CA THR A 137 21.42 10.85 9.83
C THR A 137 22.46 9.91 9.21
N TYR A 138 22.00 8.88 8.50
CA TYR A 138 22.85 7.88 7.88
C TYR A 138 22.44 7.68 6.43
N LYS A 139 23.40 7.37 5.57
CA LYS A 139 23.13 6.92 4.21
C LYS A 139 22.30 5.65 4.25
N VAL A 140 21.11 5.70 3.66
CA VAL A 140 20.16 4.57 3.62
C VAL A 140 20.61 3.48 2.63
N PRO A 141 20.17 2.23 2.83
CA PRO A 141 20.41 1.14 1.91
C PRO A 141 19.97 1.40 0.47
N THR A 142 20.68 0.78 -0.47
CA THR A 142 20.35 0.71 -1.89
C THR A 142 19.72 -0.63 -2.29
N LEU A 143 19.45 -1.51 -1.33
CA LEU A 143 18.72 -2.76 -1.55
C LEU A 143 17.28 -2.44 -2.00
N GLU A 144 16.91 -2.91 -3.19
CA GLU A 144 15.53 -2.94 -3.65
C GLU A 144 14.76 -4.01 -2.86
N VAL A 145 13.56 -3.65 -2.39
CA VAL A 145 12.70 -4.54 -1.61
C VAL A 145 11.32 -4.57 -2.26
N LYS A 146 10.89 -5.76 -2.66
CA LYS A 146 9.51 -6.02 -3.07
C LYS A 146 8.82 -6.89 -2.03
N LYS A 147 7.58 -6.56 -1.70
CA LYS A 147 6.72 -7.30 -0.79
C LYS A 147 5.54 -7.88 -1.55
N THR A 148 5.04 -9.02 -1.07
CA THR A 148 3.82 -9.65 -1.60
C THR A 148 2.61 -9.14 -0.84
N VAL A 149 1.57 -8.76 -1.56
CA VAL A 149 0.25 -8.41 -1.03
C VAL A 149 -0.80 -9.20 -1.81
N TRP A 150 -1.83 -9.67 -1.11
CA TRP A 150 -2.99 -10.32 -1.72
C TRP A 150 -4.16 -9.35 -1.72
N PHE A 151 -4.73 -9.12 -2.89
CA PHE A 151 -5.89 -8.24 -3.08
C PHE A 151 -7.11 -9.10 -3.44
N PHE A 152 -8.20 -8.95 -2.69
CA PHE A 152 -9.51 -9.39 -3.14
C PHE A 152 -10.15 -8.26 -3.94
N ILE A 153 -10.63 -8.53 -5.15
CA ILE A 153 -11.30 -7.56 -6.01
C ILE A 153 -12.72 -8.02 -6.26
N GLN A 154 -13.70 -7.14 -6.01
CA GLN A 154 -15.11 -7.38 -6.27
C GLN A 154 -15.71 -6.20 -7.06
N ILE A 155 -16.49 -6.54 -8.09
CA ILE A 155 -17.07 -5.59 -9.04
C ILE A 155 -18.55 -5.96 -9.22
N PRO A 156 -19.49 -5.01 -9.31
CA PRO A 156 -20.87 -5.33 -9.69
C PRO A 156 -20.89 -6.03 -11.06
N ALA A 157 -21.89 -6.88 -11.33
CA ALA A 157 -21.94 -7.54 -12.63
C ALA A 157 -22.13 -6.50 -13.74
N LEU A 158 -21.65 -6.80 -14.96
CA LEU A 158 -21.75 -5.85 -16.08
C LEU A 158 -23.21 -5.46 -16.38
N ASP A 159 -24.16 -6.36 -16.15
CA ASP A 159 -25.59 -6.08 -16.30
C ASP A 159 -26.12 -5.08 -15.26
N ASP A 160 -25.61 -5.12 -14.01
CA ASP A 160 -25.95 -4.14 -12.96
C ASP A 160 -25.39 -2.76 -13.33
N ILE A 161 -24.13 -2.72 -13.80
CA ILE A 161 -23.45 -1.49 -14.25
C ILE A 161 -24.17 -0.88 -15.46
N LYS A 162 -24.61 -1.71 -16.39
CA LYS A 162 -25.32 -1.27 -17.60
C LYS A 162 -26.61 -0.50 -17.29
N GLU A 163 -27.34 -0.88 -16.23
CA GLU A 163 -28.53 -0.13 -15.79
C GLU A 163 -28.16 1.27 -15.25
N CYS A 164 -27.04 1.39 -14.53
CA CYS A 164 -26.50 2.70 -14.09
C CYS A 164 -26.05 3.58 -15.28
N VAL A 165 -25.48 2.98 -16.31
CA VAL A 165 -25.11 3.64 -17.58
C VAL A 165 -26.34 4.11 -18.35
N GLU A 166 -27.30 3.21 -18.63
CA GLU A 166 -28.48 3.50 -19.47
C GLU A 166 -29.47 4.48 -18.81
N SER A 167 -29.52 4.50 -17.47
CA SER A 167 -30.29 5.53 -16.73
C SER A 167 -29.68 6.94 -16.79
N GLY A 168 -28.50 7.08 -17.41
CA GLY A 168 -27.71 8.31 -17.43
C GLY A 168 -27.16 8.70 -16.06
N SER A 169 -27.30 7.80 -15.07
CA SER A 169 -26.92 8.07 -13.69
C SER A 169 -25.40 8.08 -13.51
N PHE A 170 -24.62 7.60 -14.47
CA PHE A 170 -23.15 7.53 -14.36
C PHE A 170 -22.45 8.85 -14.72
N LYS A 171 -21.33 9.12 -14.05
CA LYS A 171 -20.32 10.13 -14.42
C LYS A 171 -18.95 9.46 -14.52
N VAL A 172 -17.95 10.23 -14.90
CA VAL A 172 -16.64 9.74 -15.35
C VAL A 172 -15.58 10.73 -14.91
N ARG A 173 -14.34 10.28 -14.72
CA ARG A 173 -13.22 11.12 -14.26
C ARG A 173 -13.12 12.38 -15.13
N GLU A 174 -13.21 13.55 -14.50
CA GLU A 174 -13.14 14.85 -15.18
C GLU A 174 -11.71 15.43 -15.12
N ASP A 175 -11.36 16.27 -16.10
CA ASP A 175 -10.16 17.10 -16.06
C ASP A 175 -10.29 18.23 -15.02
N SER A 176 -9.23 19.03 -14.84
CA SER A 176 -9.24 20.17 -13.91
C SER A 176 -10.22 21.30 -14.27
N ASN A 177 -10.92 21.19 -15.40
CA ASN A 177 -11.94 22.12 -15.89
C ASN A 177 -13.36 21.54 -15.83
N GLY A 178 -13.54 20.30 -15.36
CA GLY A 178 -14.84 19.61 -15.31
C GLY A 178 -15.25 18.93 -16.63
N ASN A 179 -14.31 18.68 -17.56
CA ASN A 179 -14.57 17.93 -18.78
C ASN A 179 -14.30 16.43 -18.56
N PRO A 180 -15.24 15.51 -18.86
CA PRO A 180 -14.97 14.08 -18.89
C PRO A 180 -13.71 13.71 -19.70
N LEU A 181 -12.80 12.95 -19.08
CA LEU A 181 -11.59 12.42 -19.75
C LEU A 181 -11.92 11.29 -20.74
N LYS A 182 -12.96 10.51 -20.44
CA LYS A 182 -13.60 9.49 -21.29
C LYS A 182 -15.12 9.59 -21.11
N SER A 183 -15.94 9.05 -22.02
CA SER A 183 -17.38 9.00 -21.77
C SER A 183 -17.80 7.82 -20.88
N VAL A 184 -18.97 7.95 -20.28
CA VAL A 184 -19.69 6.89 -19.55
C VAL A 184 -19.68 5.55 -20.29
N GLU A 185 -20.00 5.60 -21.58
CA GLU A 185 -20.12 4.45 -22.45
C GLU A 185 -18.73 3.87 -22.80
N ASP A 186 -17.70 4.71 -22.90
CA ASP A 186 -16.32 4.26 -23.13
C ASP A 186 -15.79 3.50 -21.90
N CYS A 187 -15.90 4.06 -20.69
CA CYS A 187 -15.50 3.39 -19.45
C CYS A 187 -16.21 2.03 -19.26
N TYR A 188 -17.53 1.97 -19.54
CA TYR A 188 -18.27 0.71 -19.48
C TYR A 188 -17.81 -0.30 -20.54
N ASN A 189 -17.57 0.14 -21.78
CA ASN A 189 -17.09 -0.76 -22.84
C ASN A 189 -15.64 -1.20 -22.62
N GLU A 190 -14.79 -0.37 -22.00
CA GLU A 190 -13.44 -0.73 -21.56
C GLU A 190 -13.48 -1.77 -20.44
N LEU A 191 -14.24 -1.55 -19.36
CA LEU A 191 -14.42 -2.53 -18.28
C LEU A 191 -14.98 -3.86 -18.81
N LYS A 192 -15.94 -3.80 -19.74
CA LYS A 192 -16.52 -4.98 -20.39
C LYS A 192 -15.52 -5.70 -21.30
N ALA A 193 -14.75 -4.97 -22.11
CA ALA A 193 -13.71 -5.55 -22.96
C ALA A 193 -12.61 -6.19 -22.11
N TRP A 194 -12.19 -5.52 -21.04
CA TRP A 194 -11.29 -6.05 -20.03
C TRP A 194 -11.83 -7.34 -19.40
N THR A 195 -13.07 -7.34 -18.90
CA THR A 195 -13.70 -8.51 -18.28
C THR A 195 -13.67 -9.72 -19.21
N VAL A 196 -14.00 -9.51 -20.49
CA VAL A 196 -13.99 -10.56 -21.52
C VAL A 196 -12.57 -11.04 -21.84
N ASN A 197 -11.59 -10.13 -21.96
CA ASN A 197 -10.19 -10.48 -22.22
C ASN A 197 -9.54 -11.22 -21.04
N ALA A 198 -9.88 -10.81 -19.81
CA ALA A 198 -9.50 -11.46 -18.56
C ALA A 198 -10.16 -12.83 -18.35
N GLY A 199 -11.09 -13.24 -19.22
CA GLY A 199 -11.82 -14.51 -19.13
C GLY A 199 -12.86 -14.56 -18.02
N LEU A 200 -13.20 -13.42 -17.41
CA LEU A 200 -14.13 -13.30 -16.29
C LEU A 200 -15.58 -13.28 -16.79
N ASN A 201 -16.50 -13.76 -15.95
CA ASN A 201 -17.94 -13.69 -16.17
C ASN A 201 -18.66 -12.89 -15.05
N ASN A 202 -19.94 -12.57 -15.25
CA ASN A 202 -20.73 -11.77 -14.30
C ASN A 202 -20.81 -12.34 -12.88
N ASN A 203 -20.70 -13.67 -12.69
CA ASN A 203 -20.59 -14.27 -11.35
C ASN A 203 -19.20 -14.08 -10.74
N ASP A 204 -18.13 -14.10 -11.54
CA ASP A 204 -16.77 -13.91 -11.04
C ASP A 204 -16.57 -12.48 -10.56
N LEU A 205 -17.10 -11.50 -11.29
CA LEU A 205 -17.14 -10.10 -10.86
C LEU A 205 -17.91 -9.96 -9.53
N ARG A 206 -19.15 -10.45 -9.50
CA ARG A 206 -20.07 -10.31 -8.36
C ARG A 206 -19.61 -11.03 -7.10
N ASN A 207 -19.02 -12.21 -7.23
CA ASN A 207 -18.45 -12.97 -6.10
C ASN A 207 -17.04 -12.48 -5.73
N GLY A 208 -16.39 -11.74 -6.63
CA GLY A 208 -15.00 -11.31 -6.55
C GLY A 208 -13.99 -12.45 -6.69
N PHE A 209 -12.73 -12.06 -6.78
CA PHE A 209 -11.59 -12.96 -6.98
C PHE A 209 -10.35 -12.43 -6.25
N TRP A 210 -9.40 -13.32 -5.95
CA TRP A 210 -8.12 -12.97 -5.37
C TRP A 210 -7.05 -12.80 -6.45
N ILE A 211 -6.19 -11.80 -6.29
CA ILE A 211 -4.94 -11.65 -7.03
C ILE A 211 -3.74 -11.57 -6.06
N LYS A 212 -2.58 -12.00 -6.52
CA LYS A 212 -1.29 -11.88 -5.81
C LYS A 212 -0.47 -10.80 -6.52
N GLY A 213 -0.08 -9.76 -5.79
CA GLY A 213 0.74 -8.67 -6.30
C GLY A 213 2.09 -8.60 -5.61
N THR A 214 3.13 -8.14 -6.31
CA THR A 214 4.43 -7.83 -5.69
C THR A 214 4.91 -6.44 -6.07
N GLY A 215 5.44 -5.68 -5.10
CA GLY A 215 5.89 -4.30 -5.37
C GLY A 215 6.62 -3.67 -4.20
N SER A 216 7.16 -2.47 -4.41
CA SER A 216 7.88 -1.68 -3.40
C SER A 216 6.92 -0.81 -2.56
N TYR A 217 5.68 -0.63 -3.02
CA TYR A 217 4.57 0.02 -2.31
C TYR A 217 3.23 -0.56 -2.78
N MET A 218 2.15 -0.29 -2.05
CA MET A 218 0.84 -0.94 -2.22
C MET A 218 0.27 -0.83 -3.65
N ASN A 219 0.33 0.35 -4.25
CA ASN A 219 -0.16 0.56 -5.63
C ASN A 219 0.70 -0.13 -6.69
N GLU A 220 2.03 -0.22 -6.50
CA GLU A 220 2.89 -1.03 -7.39
C GLU A 220 2.54 -2.52 -7.28
N ALA A 221 2.30 -3.01 -6.06
CA ALA A 221 1.88 -4.38 -5.84
C ALA A 221 0.52 -4.67 -6.49
N LEU A 222 -0.45 -3.75 -6.36
CA LEU A 222 -1.77 -3.85 -6.98
C LEU A 222 -1.70 -3.89 -8.51
N ALA A 223 -0.95 -2.96 -9.12
CA ALA A 223 -0.79 -2.90 -10.57
C ALA A 223 -0.07 -4.14 -11.13
N ASN A 224 1.03 -4.57 -10.49
CA ASN A 224 1.74 -5.79 -10.87
C ASN A 224 0.85 -7.03 -10.70
N GLY A 225 0.04 -7.10 -9.64
CA GLY A 225 -0.89 -8.22 -9.42
C GLY A 225 -2.00 -8.30 -10.47
N LEU A 226 -2.54 -7.16 -10.92
CA LEU A 226 -3.45 -7.13 -12.09
C LEU A 226 -2.74 -7.63 -13.34
N TYR A 227 -1.55 -7.09 -13.63
CA TYR A 227 -0.76 -7.43 -14.81
C TYR A 227 -0.42 -8.93 -14.84
N ASP A 228 0.12 -9.48 -13.77
CA ASP A 228 0.52 -10.89 -13.69
C ASP A 228 -0.69 -11.84 -13.83
N THR A 229 -1.84 -11.47 -13.26
CA THR A 229 -3.07 -12.29 -13.30
C THR A 229 -3.73 -12.31 -14.68
N PHE A 230 -3.85 -11.15 -15.35
CA PHE A 230 -4.72 -11.01 -16.53
C PHE A 230 -4.00 -10.62 -17.82
N PHE A 231 -2.78 -10.09 -17.74
CA PHE A 231 -2.09 -9.44 -18.86
C PHE A 231 -0.61 -9.86 -19.01
N SER A 232 -0.18 -10.98 -18.40
CA SER A 232 1.23 -11.40 -18.32
C SER A 232 1.92 -11.71 -19.66
N GLY A 233 1.20 -11.62 -20.79
CA GLY A 233 1.75 -11.67 -22.15
C GLY A 233 1.77 -10.32 -22.90
N GLU A 234 1.37 -9.23 -22.25
CA GLU A 234 1.21 -7.89 -22.85
C GLU A 234 2.35 -6.94 -22.46
N THR A 235 2.32 -5.69 -22.92
CA THR A 235 3.35 -4.70 -22.53
C THR A 235 2.81 -3.74 -21.49
N MET A 236 3.33 -3.81 -20.27
CA MET A 236 3.10 -2.78 -19.25
C MET A 236 4.19 -1.70 -19.30
N THR A 237 3.78 -0.44 -19.25
CA THR A 237 4.65 0.73 -19.05
C THR A 237 4.21 1.51 -17.83
N VAL A 238 5.15 2.22 -17.21
CA VAL A 238 4.87 3.11 -16.07
C VAL A 238 5.25 4.52 -16.46
N GLU A 239 4.29 5.44 -16.36
CA GLU A 239 4.45 6.86 -16.64
C GLU A 239 4.38 7.66 -15.33
N ASP A 240 5.33 8.58 -15.13
CA ASP A 240 5.48 9.38 -13.91
C ASP A 240 5.72 10.84 -14.30
N ASP A 241 4.68 11.67 -14.16
CA ASP A 241 4.74 13.11 -14.47
C ASP A 241 5.17 13.97 -13.26
N GLY A 242 5.48 13.32 -12.12
CA GLY A 242 5.78 13.96 -10.84
C GLY A 242 4.55 14.21 -9.95
N VAL A 243 3.33 14.04 -10.47
CA VAL A 243 2.05 14.21 -9.77
C VAL A 243 1.28 12.89 -9.71
N THR A 244 1.23 12.12 -10.80
CA THR A 244 0.66 10.77 -10.90
C THR A 244 1.75 9.72 -11.15
N ILE A 245 1.40 8.46 -10.87
CA ILE A 245 2.04 7.27 -11.41
C ILE A 245 0.94 6.50 -12.11
N ASP A 246 1.05 6.40 -13.43
CA ASP A 246 0.07 5.76 -14.30
C ASP A 246 0.67 4.46 -14.85
N TYR A 247 -0.05 3.36 -14.64
CA TYR A 247 0.29 2.02 -15.09
C TYR A 247 -0.52 1.72 -16.34
N CYS A 248 0.16 1.70 -17.49
CA CYS A 248 -0.46 1.54 -18.79
C CYS A 248 -0.22 0.13 -19.31
N ILE A 249 -1.24 -0.51 -19.88
CA ILE A 249 -1.12 -1.80 -20.56
C ILE A 249 -1.47 -1.57 -22.03
N ASN A 250 -0.52 -1.89 -22.92
CA ASN A 250 -0.55 -1.58 -24.37
C ASN A 250 -0.78 -0.09 -24.71
N GLY A 251 -0.57 0.82 -23.75
CA GLY A 251 -0.80 2.26 -23.90
C GLY A 251 -2.09 2.77 -23.25
N ASP A 252 -2.97 1.89 -22.78
CA ASP A 252 -4.19 2.26 -22.04
C ASP A 252 -3.92 2.28 -20.53
N VAL A 253 -4.23 3.40 -19.86
CA VAL A 253 -4.09 3.54 -18.40
C VAL A 253 -5.07 2.60 -17.69
N MET A 254 -4.54 1.62 -16.95
CA MET A 254 -5.31 0.63 -16.19
C MET A 254 -5.39 0.96 -14.69
N HIS A 255 -4.40 1.70 -14.17
CA HIS A 255 -4.36 2.14 -12.78
C HIS A 255 -3.58 3.45 -12.68
N SER A 256 -4.09 4.39 -11.88
CA SER A 256 -3.53 5.74 -11.71
C SER A 256 -3.46 6.07 -10.23
N SER A 257 -2.31 6.51 -9.72
CA SER A 257 -2.14 6.85 -8.30
C SER A 257 -1.44 8.19 -8.08
N LEU A 258 -1.79 8.91 -7.01
CA LEU A 258 -1.25 10.24 -6.71
C LEU A 258 0.06 10.19 -5.92
N LYS A 259 0.99 11.08 -6.25
CA LYS A 259 2.29 11.28 -5.55
C LYS A 259 2.29 12.44 -4.54
N LYS A 260 1.19 13.18 -4.41
CA LYS A 260 1.10 14.34 -3.52
C LYS A 260 1.13 13.90 -2.05
N SER A 261 1.90 14.57 -1.18
CA SER A 261 2.09 14.22 0.25
C SER A 261 0.81 13.90 1.01
N ASP A 262 -0.26 14.64 0.75
CA ASP A 262 -1.52 14.57 1.50
C ASP A 262 -2.49 13.51 0.92
N LEU A 263 -2.13 12.92 -0.23
CA LEU A 263 -2.91 11.96 -1.01
C LEU A 263 -2.00 10.82 -1.53
N TYR A 264 -0.86 10.57 -0.86
CA TYR A 264 0.20 9.73 -1.42
C TYR A 264 -0.26 8.28 -1.54
N GLY A 265 -0.30 7.78 -2.77
CA GLY A 265 -0.86 6.48 -3.13
C GLY A 265 -2.37 6.36 -2.90
N TRP A 266 -3.11 7.48 -2.96
CA TRP A 266 -4.53 7.43 -3.32
C TRP A 266 -4.63 7.06 -4.78
N PHE A 267 -5.34 5.99 -5.11
CA PHE A 267 -5.59 5.66 -6.51
C PHE A 267 -6.79 6.47 -7.01
N VAL A 268 -6.59 7.13 -8.15
CA VAL A 268 -7.59 7.98 -8.81
C VAL A 268 -8.49 7.15 -9.72
N ASP A 269 -7.94 6.02 -10.19
CA ASP A 269 -8.52 5.16 -11.19
C ASP A 269 -8.00 3.72 -11.00
N PHE A 270 -8.89 2.75 -11.09
CA PHE A 270 -8.57 1.33 -11.14
C PHE A 270 -9.52 0.64 -12.12
N LEU A 271 -8.96 -0.03 -13.13
CA LEU A 271 -9.66 -0.67 -14.25
C LEU A 271 -10.53 0.30 -15.08
N GLY A 272 -10.08 1.55 -15.26
CA GLY A 272 -10.83 2.60 -15.98
C GLY A 272 -11.98 3.20 -15.18
N TRP A 273 -12.05 2.90 -13.87
CA TRP A 273 -13.08 3.35 -12.95
C TRP A 273 -12.50 4.18 -11.81
N GLY A 274 -12.93 5.44 -11.73
CA GLY A 274 -12.69 6.36 -10.62
C GLY A 274 -13.99 6.77 -9.91
N ASP A 275 -13.84 7.48 -8.80
CA ASP A 275 -14.96 7.92 -7.95
C ASP A 275 -15.97 8.76 -8.74
N THR A 276 -17.24 8.36 -8.66
CA THR A 276 -18.29 8.81 -9.57
C THR A 276 -19.55 9.20 -8.81
N GLN A 277 -19.98 10.46 -8.90
CA GLN A 277 -21.28 10.87 -8.37
C GLN A 277 -22.40 10.60 -9.38
N LEU A 278 -23.47 9.97 -8.90
CA LEU A 278 -24.66 9.68 -9.66
C LEU A 278 -25.66 10.84 -9.69
N ASN A 279 -26.54 10.87 -10.72
CA ASN A 279 -27.55 11.92 -10.88
C ASN A 279 -28.55 12.05 -9.72
N ASN A 280 -28.75 11.00 -8.93
CA ASN A 280 -29.60 11.01 -7.74
C ASN A 280 -28.88 11.52 -6.47
N GLY A 281 -27.58 11.81 -6.56
CA GLY A 281 -26.71 12.29 -5.48
C GLY A 281 -25.72 11.24 -4.98
N ASP A 282 -26.05 9.95 -5.13
CA ASP A 282 -25.28 8.79 -4.64
C ASP A 282 -23.86 8.73 -5.23
N TRP A 283 -22.97 7.95 -4.63
CA TRP A 283 -21.59 7.83 -5.09
C TRP A 283 -21.21 6.38 -5.37
N THR A 284 -20.60 6.13 -6.52
CA THR A 284 -19.98 4.85 -6.88
C THR A 284 -18.46 5.00 -6.85
N TYR A 285 -17.79 4.24 -5.99
CA TYR A 285 -16.34 4.33 -5.76
C TYR A 285 -15.78 3.00 -5.28
N TRP A 286 -14.46 2.87 -5.35
CA TRP A 286 -13.74 1.73 -4.81
C TRP A 286 -13.61 1.87 -3.30
N SER A 287 -14.40 1.07 -2.59
CA SER A 287 -14.28 0.92 -1.14
C SER A 287 -13.13 -0.01 -0.81
N GLN A 288 -12.24 0.49 0.04
CA GLN A 288 -11.02 -0.16 0.46
C GLN A 288 -11.25 -0.78 1.84
N TYR A 289 -10.73 -1.98 2.05
CA TYR A 289 -10.72 -2.64 3.35
C TYR A 289 -9.36 -3.28 3.56
N THR A 290 -8.92 -3.33 4.81
CA THR A 290 -7.71 -4.07 5.18
C THR A 290 -8.03 -5.12 6.23
N TYR A 291 -7.36 -6.27 6.17
CA TYR A 291 -7.52 -7.30 7.20
C TYR A 291 -6.60 -6.96 8.38
N ASN A 292 -7.14 -6.95 9.59
CA ASN A 292 -6.44 -6.59 10.82
C ASN A 292 -5.10 -7.35 10.93
N PRO A 293 -3.95 -6.64 10.96
CA PRO A 293 -2.63 -7.28 11.01
C PRO A 293 -2.37 -8.05 12.31
N ASN A 294 -3.21 -7.85 13.34
CA ASN A 294 -3.16 -8.55 14.63
C ASN A 294 -4.18 -9.69 14.74
N ALA A 295 -4.88 -10.03 13.65
CA ALA A 295 -5.84 -11.13 13.63
C ALA A 295 -5.17 -12.46 14.02
N LYS A 296 -5.74 -13.14 15.03
CA LYS A 296 -5.17 -14.41 15.56
C LYS A 296 -5.35 -15.59 14.60
N THR A 297 -6.32 -15.49 13.69
CA THR A 297 -6.61 -16.47 12.65
C THR A 297 -7.00 -15.72 11.38
N LEU A 298 -6.85 -16.38 10.22
CA LEU A 298 -7.15 -15.81 8.91
C LEU A 298 -8.56 -16.17 8.41
N ASP A 299 -9.45 -16.67 9.28
CA ASP A 299 -10.77 -17.19 8.96
C ASP A 299 -11.94 -16.39 9.58
N ASP A 300 -11.65 -15.34 10.37
CA ASP A 300 -12.66 -14.47 10.97
C ASP A 300 -12.96 -13.26 10.08
N ALA A 301 -14.17 -13.21 9.49
CA ALA A 301 -14.59 -12.12 8.60
C ALA A 301 -14.70 -10.75 9.28
N ARG A 302 -14.84 -10.73 10.62
CA ARG A 302 -14.95 -9.49 11.41
C ARG A 302 -13.60 -8.78 11.61
N GLN A 303 -12.52 -9.32 11.04
CA GLN A 303 -11.20 -8.70 11.04
C GLN A 303 -10.98 -7.81 9.81
N TRP A 304 -11.94 -7.73 8.87
CA TRP A 304 -11.94 -6.71 7.84
C TRP A 304 -12.35 -5.36 8.44
N GLU A 305 -11.50 -4.35 8.27
CA GLU A 305 -11.74 -2.97 8.71
C GLU A 305 -11.84 -2.08 7.46
N TYR A 306 -12.87 -1.22 7.40
CA TYR A 306 -13.02 -0.24 6.31
C TYR A 306 -11.89 0.78 6.36
N ASP A 307 -11.24 0.97 5.23
CA ASP A 307 -10.06 1.82 5.08
C ASP A 307 -10.47 3.23 4.64
N GLN A 308 -10.28 4.20 5.54
CA GLN A 308 -10.47 5.63 5.26
C GLN A 308 -9.19 6.33 4.76
N TRP A 309 -8.06 5.64 4.77
CA TRP A 309 -6.79 6.14 4.27
C TRP A 309 -6.59 5.65 2.83
N ALA A 310 -5.56 6.18 2.17
CA ALA A 310 -5.16 5.67 0.86
C ALA A 310 -4.33 4.39 1.03
N LEU A 311 -4.47 3.44 0.09
CA LEU A 311 -3.58 2.27 -0.04
C LEU A 311 -2.09 2.59 0.16
N GLY A 312 -1.64 3.75 -0.31
CA GLY A 312 -0.26 4.21 -0.16
C GLY A 312 0.24 4.42 1.27
N PHE A 313 -0.62 4.57 2.27
CA PHE A 313 -0.20 4.82 3.67
C PHE A 313 0.22 3.56 4.44
N TYR A 314 -0.03 2.38 3.88
CA TYR A 314 0.08 1.12 4.60
C TYR A 314 1.47 0.49 4.56
N ASP A 315 1.84 -0.09 5.70
CA ASP A 315 3.06 -0.88 5.89
C ASP A 315 2.79 -2.33 5.45
N MET A 316 3.33 -2.75 4.29
CA MET A 316 3.04 -4.06 3.69
C MET A 316 3.57 -5.26 4.49
N ASP A 317 4.46 -5.06 5.48
CA ASP A 317 4.81 -6.14 6.42
C ASP A 317 3.67 -6.44 7.41
N LEU A 318 2.79 -5.47 7.65
CA LEU A 318 1.63 -5.60 8.52
C LEU A 318 0.38 -5.92 7.67
N TYR A 319 0.06 -5.03 6.73
CA TYR A 319 -1.18 -5.05 5.95
C TYR A 319 -0.98 -5.80 4.64
N LYS A 320 -0.98 -7.13 4.73
CA LYS A 320 -0.74 -8.07 3.61
C LYS A 320 -2.00 -8.44 2.82
N TYR A 321 -3.18 -8.13 3.35
CA TYR A 321 -4.47 -8.49 2.77
C TYR A 321 -5.34 -7.24 2.66
N VAL A 322 -5.73 -6.94 1.42
CA VAL A 322 -6.54 -5.78 1.05
C VAL A 322 -7.76 -6.28 0.29
N ALA A 323 -8.92 -5.65 0.47
CA ALA A 323 -10.07 -5.85 -0.39
C ALA A 323 -10.46 -4.53 -1.07
N LEU A 324 -10.74 -4.61 -2.37
CA LEU A 324 -11.19 -3.52 -3.21
C LEU A 324 -12.57 -3.90 -3.75
N VAL A 325 -13.59 -3.19 -3.27
CA VAL A 325 -14.99 -3.45 -3.61
C VAL A 325 -15.53 -2.22 -4.31
N LEU A 326 -15.83 -2.35 -5.60
CA LEU A 326 -16.53 -1.29 -6.31
C LEU A 326 -18.01 -1.30 -5.87
N GLN A 327 -18.46 -0.22 -5.22
CA GLN A 327 -19.84 -0.15 -4.71
C GLN A 327 -20.47 1.22 -4.89
N THR A 328 -21.80 1.23 -5.00
CA THR A 328 -22.64 2.44 -5.02
C THR A 328 -23.27 2.63 -3.65
N THR A 329 -22.90 3.70 -2.95
CA THR A 329 -23.48 4.05 -1.63
C THR A 329 -24.42 5.26 -1.74
N PRO A 330 -25.59 5.23 -1.07
CA PRO A 330 -26.50 6.37 -1.08
C PRO A 330 -25.90 7.61 -0.43
N GLN A 331 -26.10 8.79 -1.01
CA GLN A 331 -25.65 10.03 -0.38
C GLN A 331 -26.46 10.31 0.89
N LYS A 332 -25.84 10.14 2.05
CA LYS A 332 -26.40 10.52 3.35
C LYS A 332 -25.48 11.47 4.11
N ASP A 333 -26.09 12.49 4.69
CA ASP A 333 -25.46 13.38 5.66
C ASP A 333 -25.08 12.58 6.93
N GLY A 334 -23.81 12.14 7.01
CA GLY A 334 -23.13 11.70 8.24
C GLY A 334 -23.84 10.61 9.06
N GLY A 335 -23.64 9.34 8.71
CA GLY A 335 -24.00 8.20 9.56
C GLY A 335 -23.29 6.93 9.09
N ASP A 336 -22.89 6.08 10.03
CA ASP A 336 -22.08 4.89 9.78
C ASP A 336 -22.72 3.94 8.75
N PHE A 337 -21.89 3.44 7.82
CA PHE A 337 -22.29 2.49 6.80
C PHE A 337 -21.70 1.11 7.10
N ASP A 338 -22.46 0.27 7.82
CA ASP A 338 -22.32 -1.17 7.70
C ASP A 338 -22.94 -1.60 6.35
N VAL A 339 -22.18 -1.44 5.26
CA VAL A 339 -22.44 -2.25 4.08
C VAL A 339 -21.87 -3.63 4.38
N ASP A 340 -22.75 -4.59 4.64
CA ASP A 340 -22.43 -6.00 4.89
C ASP A 340 -21.98 -6.66 3.56
N VAL A 341 -20.85 -6.19 3.03
CA VAL A 341 -20.21 -6.75 1.84
C VAL A 341 -19.59 -8.09 2.24
N PRO A 342 -19.97 -9.21 1.60
CA PRO A 342 -19.41 -10.51 1.92
C PRO A 342 -18.00 -10.66 1.35
N ILE A 343 -17.01 -10.07 2.02
CA ILE A 343 -15.59 -10.18 1.67
C ILE A 343 -15.05 -11.51 2.22
N PRO A 344 -14.47 -12.40 1.39
CA PRO A 344 -13.88 -13.63 1.86
C PRO A 344 -12.67 -13.35 2.75
N THR A 345 -12.37 -14.25 3.67
CA THR A 345 -11.24 -14.12 4.58
C THR A 345 -9.94 -14.63 3.93
N PRO A 346 -8.75 -14.19 4.39
CA PRO A 346 -7.48 -14.64 3.78
C PRO A 346 -7.24 -16.15 3.81
N SER A 347 -7.92 -16.91 4.68
CA SER A 347 -7.90 -18.38 4.64
C SER A 347 -8.45 -18.96 3.33
N ALA A 348 -9.37 -18.23 2.68
CA ALA A 348 -9.99 -18.58 1.41
C ALA A 348 -9.19 -18.13 0.17
N ILE A 349 -7.99 -17.56 0.33
CA ILE A 349 -7.05 -17.36 -0.79
C ILE A 349 -6.76 -18.73 -1.42
N PRO A 350 -6.83 -18.89 -2.76
CA PRO A 350 -6.47 -20.12 -3.45
C PRO A 350 -5.02 -20.56 -3.17
N GLU A 351 -4.76 -21.86 -3.04
CA GLU A 351 -3.42 -22.39 -2.70
C GLU A 351 -2.38 -22.09 -3.79
N GLU A 352 -2.81 -22.07 -5.04
CA GLU A 352 -2.01 -21.66 -6.21
C GLU A 352 -1.53 -20.21 -6.15
N LEU A 353 -2.18 -19.35 -5.35
CA LEU A 353 -1.75 -17.97 -5.08
C LEU A 353 -0.96 -17.85 -3.76
N LYS A 354 -0.76 -18.94 -3.00
CA LYS A 354 0.07 -18.95 -1.78
C LYS A 354 1.51 -19.39 -2.05
N ALA A 355 1.72 -20.20 -3.09
CA ALA A 355 3.03 -20.50 -3.67
C ALA A 355 3.66 -19.25 -4.32
#